data_AF-A0A7V9K158-F1
#
_entry.id   AF-A0A7V9K158-F1
#
_cell.length_a   1.000
_cell.length_b   1.000
_cell.length_c   1.000
_cell.angle_alpha   90.00
_cell.angle_beta   90.00
_cell.angle_gamma   90.00
#
_symmetry.space_group_name_H-M   'P 1'
#
loop_
_entity.id
_entity.type
_entity.pdbx_description
1 polymer ?
#
loop_
_entity_poly.entity_id
_entity_poly.type
_entity_poly.pdbx_seq_one_letter_code
_entity_poly.pdbx_strand_id
1 'polypeptide(L)'
;MKTSLPFSIILLALISFSSCQRKVYTSASFEQQTFDHKKVAIVPAQIIFTGKLPKDMRQEEIKAIEESESIAFQHSLYNSILRHANTNKYFTTVNFQHTGSTLQIPEKQYFSP
;
A
#
# COMPACT_ATOMS: atom_id res chain seq x y z
N MET A 1 -58.85 9.39 27.29
CA MET A 1 -57.64 8.59 26.96
C MET A 1 -57.52 8.40 25.44
N LYS A 2 -57.13 9.44 24.66
CA LYS A 2 -56.94 9.32 23.19
C LYS A 2 -55.82 10.21 22.61
N THR A 3 -55.00 10.85 23.43
CA THR A 3 -53.93 11.79 23.00
C THR A 3 -52.51 11.19 23.02
N SER A 4 -52.33 9.94 23.47
CA SER A 4 -51.01 9.27 23.54
C SER A 4 -50.55 8.62 22.23
N LEU A 5 -51.49 8.34 21.31
CA LEU A 5 -51.23 7.74 20.00
C LEU A 5 -50.38 8.62 19.06
N PRO A 6 -50.63 9.94 18.90
CA PRO A 6 -49.78 10.79 18.06
C PRO A 6 -48.36 10.96 18.62
N PHE A 7 -48.18 10.94 19.94
CA PHE A 7 -46.86 11.09 20.57
C PHE A 7 -45.94 9.89 20.27
N SER A 8 -46.49 8.68 20.29
CA SER A 8 -45.73 7.46 19.98
C SER A 8 -45.28 7.39 18.52
N ILE A 9 -46.06 7.94 17.59
CA ILE A 9 -45.73 7.98 16.16
C ILE A 9 -44.60 9.00 15.90
N ILE A 10 -44.65 10.16 16.55
CA ILE A 10 -43.60 11.19 16.44
C ILE A 10 -42.26 10.69 17.00
N LEU A 11 -42.30 9.95 18.12
CA LEU A 11 -41.10 9.36 18.72
C LEU A 11 -40.45 8.31 17.80
N LEU A 12 -41.26 7.46 17.15
CA LEU A 12 -40.77 6.45 16.22
C LEU A 12 -40.15 7.06 14.95
N ALA A 13 -40.72 8.18 14.47
CA ALA A 13 -40.19 8.92 13.34
C ALA A 13 -38.79 9.51 13.67
N LEU A 14 -38.64 10.13 14.85
CA LEU A 14 -37.36 10.72 15.29
C LEU A 14 -36.22 9.68 15.40
N ILE A 15 -36.51 8.48 15.88
CA ILE A 15 -35.51 7.39 16.00
C ILE A 15 -35.08 6.87 14.62
N SER A 16 -35.98 6.87 13.64
CA SER A 16 -35.67 6.38 12.30
C SER A 16 -34.73 7.33 11.52
N PHE A 17 -34.78 8.64 11.79
CA PHE A 17 -33.89 9.62 11.14
C PHE A 17 -32.44 9.57 11.67
N SER A 18 -32.20 9.14 12.91
CA SER A 18 -30.84 9.10 13.48
C SER A 18 -29.99 7.92 12.98
N SER A 19 -30.62 6.84 12.50
CA SER A 19 -29.92 5.65 12.01
C SER A 19 -29.32 5.82 10.60
N CYS A 20 -29.68 6.87 9.86
CA CYS A 20 -29.27 7.04 8.46
C CYS A 20 -28.03 7.92 8.26
N GLN A 21 -27.41 8.41 9.35
CA GLN A 21 -26.13 9.12 9.25
C GLN A 21 -24.98 8.12 9.28
N ARG A 22 -24.60 7.64 8.08
CA ARG A 22 -23.34 6.93 7.87
C ARG A 22 -22.20 7.92 8.12
N LYS A 23 -21.74 8.05 9.37
CA LYS A 23 -20.55 8.85 9.73
C LYS A 23 -19.33 8.18 9.11
N VAL A 24 -19.06 8.51 7.86
CA VAL A 24 -17.77 8.20 7.24
C VAL A 24 -16.80 9.19 7.85
N TYR A 25 -16.02 8.74 8.83
CA TYR A 25 -14.94 9.51 9.42
C TYR A 25 -13.84 9.66 8.37
N THR A 26 -13.94 10.67 7.51
CA THR A 26 -12.80 11.12 6.71
C THR A 26 -12.13 12.23 7.50
N SER A 27 -10.82 12.15 7.69
CA SER A 27 -10.08 13.26 8.28
C SER A 27 -10.10 14.41 7.27
N ALA A 28 -10.35 15.65 7.73
CA ALA A 28 -10.29 16.84 6.88
C ALA A 28 -8.92 17.04 6.20
N SER A 29 -7.89 16.36 6.70
CA SER A 29 -6.55 16.32 6.13
C SER A 29 -6.37 15.30 4.99
N PHE A 30 -7.35 14.43 4.73
CA PHE A 30 -7.21 13.38 3.72
C PHE A 30 -7.27 13.96 2.30
N GLU A 31 -8.27 14.80 2.01
CA GLU A 31 -8.45 15.43 0.69
C GLU A 31 -7.26 16.34 0.31
N GLN A 32 -6.75 17.10 1.27
CA GLN A 32 -5.65 18.04 1.05
C GLN A 32 -4.30 17.33 0.89
N GLN A 33 -4.16 16.11 1.41
CA GLN A 33 -2.98 15.27 1.20
C GLN A 33 -3.06 14.59 -0.18
N THR A 34 -4.19 13.98 -0.57
CA THR A 34 -4.30 13.16 -1.79
C THR A 34 -4.11 13.85 -3.15
N PHE A 35 -4.11 15.19 -3.24
CA PHE A 35 -4.16 15.89 -4.53
C PHE A 35 -2.87 15.76 -5.38
N ASP A 36 -1.70 15.55 -4.76
CA ASP A 36 -0.40 15.60 -5.45
C ASP A 36 0.47 14.35 -5.28
N HIS A 37 -0.13 13.20 -4.92
CA HIS A 37 0.66 11.98 -4.70
C HIS A 37 1.10 11.33 -6.01
N LYS A 38 2.39 11.42 -6.31
CA LYS A 38 3.00 10.60 -7.37
C LYS A 38 3.14 9.15 -6.90
N LYS A 39 2.75 8.20 -7.76
CA LYS A 39 2.91 6.76 -7.51
C LYS A 39 4.25 6.30 -8.10
N VAL A 40 5.12 5.74 -7.27
CA VAL A 40 6.44 5.25 -7.69
C VAL A 40 6.54 3.75 -7.44
N ALA A 41 7.03 3.02 -8.44
CA ALA A 41 7.28 1.59 -8.34
C ALA A 41 8.75 1.34 -8.00
N ILE A 42 9.00 0.48 -7.02
CA ILE A 42 10.34 -0.03 -6.71
C ILE A 42 10.51 -1.31 -7.51
N VAL A 43 11.49 -1.37 -8.40
CA VAL A 43 11.76 -2.55 -9.25
C VAL A 43 12.84 -3.44 -8.63
N PRO A 44 12.83 -4.76 -8.90
CA PRO A 44 13.92 -5.65 -8.48
C PRO A 44 15.24 -5.21 -9.12
N ALA A 45 16.31 -5.16 -8.31
CA ALA A 45 17.64 -4.78 -8.78
C ALA A 45 18.40 -6.02 -9.26
N GLN A 46 19.27 -5.89 -10.24
CA GLN A 46 20.14 -7.00 -10.63
C GLN A 46 21.13 -7.32 -9.50
N ILE A 47 21.09 -8.55 -8.98
CA ILE A 47 22.04 -9.06 -8.00
C ILE A 47 22.94 -10.06 -8.69
N ILE A 48 24.25 -9.92 -8.48
CA ILE A 48 25.27 -10.81 -9.06
C ILE A 48 26.16 -11.28 -7.93
N PHE A 49 26.25 -12.59 -7.72
CA PHE A 49 27.17 -13.16 -6.74
C PHE A 49 28.55 -13.34 -7.35
N THR A 50 29.54 -12.65 -6.78
CA THR A 50 30.94 -12.74 -7.19
C THR A 50 31.77 -13.42 -6.11
N GLY A 51 32.83 -14.14 -6.51
CA GLY A 51 33.76 -14.79 -5.58
C GLY A 51 33.77 -16.32 -5.65
N LYS A 52 34.15 -16.96 -4.53
CA LYS A 52 34.21 -18.43 -4.44
C LYS A 52 32.81 -19.00 -4.25
N LEU A 53 32.22 -19.44 -5.35
CA LEU A 53 30.99 -20.21 -5.36
C LEU A 53 31.24 -21.64 -4.87
N PRO A 54 30.25 -22.31 -4.27
CA PRO A 54 30.37 -23.71 -3.87
C PRO A 54 30.70 -24.58 -5.09
N LYS A 55 31.62 -25.53 -4.94
CA LYS A 55 32.17 -26.31 -6.06
C LYS A 55 31.12 -27.14 -6.82
N ASP A 56 30.01 -27.48 -6.18
CA ASP A 56 28.98 -28.35 -6.72
C ASP A 56 27.69 -27.61 -7.13
N MET A 57 27.69 -26.28 -7.11
CA MET A 57 26.50 -25.50 -7.44
C MET A 57 26.32 -25.36 -8.95
N ARG A 58 25.14 -25.69 -9.45
CA ARG A 58 24.82 -25.53 -10.88
C ARG A 58 24.60 -24.05 -11.21
N GLN A 59 24.94 -23.64 -12.43
CA GLN A 59 24.70 -22.26 -12.90
C GLN A 59 23.22 -21.84 -12.80
N GLU A 60 22.31 -22.79 -12.96
CA GLU A 60 20.87 -22.58 -12.78
C GLU A 60 20.50 -22.26 -11.32
N GLU A 61 21.17 -22.91 -10.36
CA GLU A 61 20.94 -22.68 -8.93
C GLU A 61 21.48 -21.32 -8.51
N ILE A 62 22.62 -20.89 -9.06
CA ILE A 62 23.16 -19.55 -8.84
C ILE A 62 22.16 -18.50 -9.31
N LYS A 63 21.62 -18.66 -10.54
CA LYS A 63 20.62 -17.72 -11.08
C LYS A 63 19.35 -17.68 -10.24
N ALA A 64 18.87 -18.82 -9.78
CA ALA A 64 17.68 -18.88 -8.92
C ALA A 64 17.92 -18.16 -7.59
N ILE A 65 19.13 -18.27 -7.03
CA ILE A 65 19.53 -17.55 -5.81
C ILE A 65 19.58 -16.04 -6.09
N GLU A 66 20.24 -15.61 -7.17
CA GLU A 66 20.32 -14.20 -7.59
C GLU A 66 18.94 -13.55 -7.77
N GLU A 67 18.02 -14.27 -8.42
CA GLU A 67 16.63 -13.80 -8.61
C GLU A 67 15.88 -13.71 -7.28
N SER A 68 16.01 -14.73 -6.42
CA SER A 68 15.36 -14.73 -5.10
C SER A 68 15.85 -13.60 -4.21
N GLU A 69 17.15 -13.30 -4.26
CA GLU A 69 17.79 -12.23 -3.50
C GLU A 69 17.41 -10.85 -4.05
N SER A 70 17.29 -10.72 -5.38
CA SER A 70 16.79 -9.50 -6.03
C SER A 70 15.40 -9.12 -5.51
N ILE A 71 14.50 -10.10 -5.43
CA ILE A 71 13.14 -9.92 -4.88
C ILE A 71 13.21 -9.61 -3.38
N ALA A 72 14.00 -10.36 -2.61
CA ALA A 72 14.16 -10.12 -1.17
C ALA A 72 14.67 -8.69 -0.87
N PHE A 73 15.62 -8.21 -1.66
CA PHE A 73 16.14 -6.85 -1.56
C PHE A 73 15.06 -5.81 -1.88
N GLN A 74 14.27 -6.01 -2.92
CA GLN A 74 13.13 -5.14 -3.26
C GLN A 74 12.15 -4.99 -2.09
N HIS A 75 11.82 -6.10 -1.42
CA HIS A 75 10.95 -6.09 -0.23
C HIS A 75 11.60 -5.37 0.95
N SER A 76 12.89 -5.60 1.20
CA SER A 76 13.64 -4.92 2.26
C SER A 76 13.67 -3.41 2.05
N LEU A 77 13.94 -2.96 0.82
CA LEU A 77 13.95 -1.55 0.45
C LEU A 77 12.57 -0.91 0.61
N TYR A 78 11.51 -1.57 0.11
CA TYR A 78 10.13 -1.12 0.28
C TYR A 78 9.76 -0.94 1.76
N ASN A 79 10.05 -1.95 2.58
CA ASN A 79 9.76 -1.91 4.02
C ASN A 79 10.59 -0.84 4.75
N SER A 80 11.85 -0.64 4.36
CA SER A 80 12.69 0.43 4.90
C SER A 80 12.09 1.80 4.59
N ILE A 81 11.67 2.02 3.34
CA ILE A 81 11.02 3.26 2.92
C ILE A 81 9.73 3.49 3.71
N LEU A 82 8.84 2.49 3.81
CA LEU A 82 7.61 2.60 4.59
C LEU A 82 7.86 2.93 6.07
N ARG A 83 8.88 2.31 6.66
CA ARG A 83 9.24 2.53 8.07
C ARG A 83 9.66 3.98 8.34
N HIS A 84 10.36 4.63 7.41
CA HIS A 84 10.78 6.03 7.57
C HIS A 84 9.71 7.03 7.08
N ALA A 85 8.91 6.64 6.10
CA ALA A 85 7.86 7.45 5.47
C ALA A 85 6.65 7.73 6.36
N ASN A 86 6.39 6.88 7.36
CA ASN A 86 5.27 7.02 8.32
C ASN A 86 5.71 7.54 9.69
N THR A 87 6.88 8.16 9.79
CA THR A 87 7.28 8.82 11.04
C THR A 87 6.68 10.22 11.09
N ASN A 88 6.21 10.65 12.27
CA ASN A 88 5.61 11.99 12.52
C ASN A 88 6.46 13.19 12.04
N LYS A 89 7.71 12.98 11.64
CA LYS A 89 8.67 13.99 11.20
C LYS A 89 8.78 14.12 9.67
N TYR A 90 8.38 13.11 8.88
CA TYR A 90 8.53 13.10 7.42
C TYR A 90 7.26 12.55 6.77
N PHE A 91 6.38 13.45 6.30
CA PHE A 91 5.26 13.05 5.44
C PHE A 91 5.80 12.80 4.02
N THR A 92 5.64 11.58 3.52
CA THR A 92 6.11 11.25 2.17
C THR A 92 5.03 11.59 1.16
N THR A 93 5.29 12.58 0.30
CA THR A 93 4.41 13.00 -0.80
C THR A 93 4.21 11.90 -1.86
N VAL A 94 4.98 10.82 -1.81
CA VAL A 94 5.05 9.79 -2.85
C VAL A 94 4.49 8.48 -2.32
N ASN A 95 3.51 7.90 -3.03
CA ASN A 95 2.97 6.58 -2.68
C ASN A 95 3.77 5.48 -3.38
N PHE A 96 4.35 4.56 -2.62
CA PHE A 96 5.09 3.44 -3.18
C PHE A 96 4.15 2.30 -3.53
N GLN A 97 4.22 1.82 -4.77
CA GLN A 97 3.46 0.66 -5.21
C GLN A 97 3.95 -0.60 -4.49
N HIS A 98 3.00 -1.43 -4.03
CA HIS A 98 3.30 -2.70 -3.37
C HIS A 98 4.08 -3.62 -4.31
N THR A 99 5.14 -4.24 -3.80
CA THR A 99 6.09 -5.05 -4.58
C THR A 99 5.40 -6.17 -5.37
N GLY A 100 4.39 -6.84 -4.79
CA GLY A 100 3.63 -7.89 -5.47
C GLY A 100 2.83 -7.43 -6.70
N SER A 101 2.54 -6.12 -6.81
CA SER A 101 1.93 -5.53 -8.02
C SER A 101 2.96 -4.98 -9.00
N THR A 102 4.18 -4.70 -8.54
CA THR A 102 5.30 -4.32 -9.41
C THR A 102 5.86 -5.53 -10.14
N LEU A 103 5.96 -6.70 -9.50
CA LEU A 103 6.45 -7.94 -10.11
C LEU A 103 5.60 -8.43 -11.30
N GLN A 104 4.36 -7.96 -11.43
CA GLN A 104 3.47 -8.27 -12.55
C GLN A 104 3.66 -7.34 -13.74
N ILE A 105 4.48 -6.29 -13.60
CA ILE A 105 4.77 -5.34 -14.66
C ILE A 105 5.84 -5.96 -15.57
N PRO A 106 5.60 -6.04 -16.90
CA PRO A 106 6.59 -6.56 -17.83
C PRO A 106 7.88 -5.73 -17.80
N GLU A 107 9.03 -6.41 -17.88
CA GLU A 107 10.36 -5.78 -17.80
C GLU A 107 10.57 -4.63 -18.79
N LYS A 108 9.96 -4.75 -19.97
CA LYS A 108 10.00 -3.75 -21.05
C LYS A 108 9.36 -2.41 -20.68
N GLN A 109 8.52 -2.36 -19.65
CA GLN A 109 7.81 -1.17 -19.22
C GLN A 109 8.59 -0.34 -18.19
N TYR A 110 9.67 -0.88 -17.61
CA TYR A 110 10.48 -0.16 -16.61
C TYR A 110 11.39 0.92 -17.22
N PHE A 111 11.71 0.81 -18.52
CA PHE A 111 12.69 1.65 -19.22
C PHE A 111 12.09 2.42 -20.41
N SER A 112 10.79 2.72 -20.39
CA SER A 112 10.23 3.64 -21.39
C SER A 112 10.69 5.08 -21.09
N PRO A 113 11.35 5.77 -22.04
CA PRO A 113 11.84 7.13 -21.86
C PRO A 113 10.71 8.17 -21.70
#